data_AF-A0A536G3Q6-F1
#
_entry.id   AF-A0A536G3Q6-F1
#
_cell.length_a   1.000
_cell.length_b   1.000
_cell.length_c   1.000
_cell.angle_alpha   90.00
_cell.angle_beta   90.00
_cell.angle_gamma   90.00
#
_symmetry.space_group_name_H-M   'P 1'
#
loop_
_entity.id
_entity.type
_entity.pdbx_description
1 polymer ?
#
loop_
_entity_poly.entity_id
_entity_poly.type
_entity_poly.pdbx_seq_one_letter_code
_entity_poly.pdbx_strand_id
1 'polypeptide(L)'
;WFFLSSAEQHITSALAGLLISAVPLVGVVIATALGNREHLGLASMSGLLVGLVGVALIVGFDLRASDATALVEIALVVVGYSLGPAILSRYLSDVPSVTVIGIALTLCALAYAPAAALQWPHAIPSLSVLGSVAVLAVLCTAVAFLLFFALIAEIGPVRATVITYVNPAVAAILGVAVLHESFTLGMGLGFVLVLAGSTLATRRQIRAPEAARRPPEVQPGEAL
;
A
#
# COMPACT_ATOMS: atom_id res chain seq x y z
N TRP A 1 10.63 -4.90 1.94
CA TRP A 1 10.69 -6.32 2.33
C TRP A 1 11.53 -6.51 3.58
N PHE A 2 12.83 -6.16 3.59
CA PHE A 2 13.68 -6.30 4.79
C PHE A 2 13.07 -5.70 6.08
N PHE A 3 12.77 -4.40 6.09
CA PHE A 3 12.21 -3.73 7.27
C PHE A 3 10.86 -4.30 7.73
N LEU A 4 10.01 -4.74 6.80
CA LEU A 4 8.73 -5.37 7.17
C LEU A 4 8.97 -6.71 7.87
N SER A 5 9.85 -7.54 7.33
CA SER A 5 10.18 -8.84 7.90
C SER A 5 10.91 -8.73 9.25
N SER A 6 11.71 -7.68 9.45
CA SER A 6 12.40 -7.39 10.72
C SER A 6 11.39 -6.93 11.78
N ALA A 7 10.48 -6.02 11.40
CA ALA A 7 9.45 -5.51 12.29
C ALA A 7 8.51 -6.62 12.76
N GLU A 8 8.02 -7.48 11.86
CA GLU A 8 7.10 -8.58 12.18
C GLU A 8 7.70 -9.67 13.10
N GLN A 9 9.01 -9.63 13.39
CA GLN A 9 9.59 -10.46 14.46
C GLN A 9 9.32 -9.91 15.86
N HIS A 10 8.95 -8.62 15.95
CA HIS A 10 8.79 -7.88 17.19
C HIS A 10 7.36 -7.34 17.38
N ILE A 11 6.55 -7.29 16.32
CA ILE A 11 5.14 -6.88 16.35
C ILE A 11 4.23 -7.92 15.69
N THR A 12 2.95 -7.90 16.04
CA THR A 12 1.94 -8.80 15.46
C THR A 12 1.67 -8.48 14.00
N SER A 13 1.25 -9.49 13.24
CA SER A 13 0.85 -9.32 11.84
C SER A 13 -0.36 -8.39 11.70
N ALA A 14 -1.32 -8.46 12.64
CA ALA A 14 -2.43 -7.51 12.70
C ALA A 14 -1.93 -6.07 12.89
N LEU A 15 -1.02 -5.81 13.83
CA LEU A 15 -0.50 -4.46 14.06
C LEU A 15 0.25 -3.94 12.82
N ALA A 16 1.11 -4.76 12.22
CA ALA A 16 1.82 -4.42 10.99
C ALA A 16 0.84 -4.06 9.85
N GLY A 17 -0.18 -4.91 9.62
CA GLY A 17 -1.20 -4.69 8.60
C GLY A 17 -2.02 -3.41 8.81
N LEU A 18 -2.41 -3.13 10.06
CA LEU A 18 -3.14 -1.90 10.40
C LEU A 18 -2.28 -0.65 10.20
N LEU A 19 -0.99 -0.69 10.54
CA LEU A 19 -0.08 0.43 10.29
C LEU A 19 0.17 0.64 8.79
N ILE A 20 0.29 -0.44 8.02
CA ILE A 20 0.40 -0.37 6.55
C ILE A 20 -0.85 0.27 5.91
N SER A 21 -2.02 0.20 6.55
CA SER A 21 -3.21 0.91 6.06
C SER A 21 -3.08 2.43 6.01
N ALA A 22 -2.02 3.01 6.62
CA ALA A 22 -1.69 4.43 6.55
C ALA A 22 -0.97 4.85 5.25
N VAL A 23 -0.57 3.91 4.38
CA VAL A 23 0.05 4.19 3.05
C VAL A 23 -0.67 5.30 2.27
N PRO A 24 -2.01 5.30 2.06
CA PRO A 24 -2.67 6.38 1.34
C PRO A 24 -2.49 7.77 1.98
N LEU A 25 -2.42 7.87 3.31
CA LEU A 25 -2.19 9.15 4.00
C LEU A 25 -0.80 9.69 3.65
N VAL A 26 0.22 8.84 3.75
CA VAL A 26 1.60 9.20 3.41
C VAL A 26 1.74 9.48 1.91
N GLY A 27 1.02 8.75 1.07
CA GLY A 27 0.91 9.01 -0.38
C GLY A 27 0.44 10.44 -0.70
N VAL A 28 -0.57 10.95 0.00
CA VAL A 28 -1.05 12.35 -0.17
C VAL A 28 0.03 13.36 0.22
N VAL A 29 0.77 13.11 1.31
CA VAL A 29 1.88 13.98 1.76
C VAL A 29 2.99 13.99 0.72
N ILE A 30 3.41 12.83 0.22
CA ILE A 30 4.45 12.69 -0.81
C ILE A 30 4.03 13.36 -2.11
N ALA A 31 2.80 13.11 -2.59
CA ALA A 31 2.28 13.72 -3.81
C ALA A 31 2.29 15.25 -3.71
N THR A 32 1.92 15.79 -2.54
CA THR A 32 1.98 17.23 -2.27
C THR A 32 3.42 17.76 -2.29
N ALA A 33 4.35 17.08 -1.61
CA ALA A 33 5.76 17.45 -1.56
C ALA A 33 6.42 17.43 -2.95
N LEU A 34 5.99 16.52 -3.80
CA LEU A 34 6.40 16.42 -5.21
C LEU A 34 5.82 17.53 -6.11
N GLY A 35 5.07 18.49 -5.57
CA GLY A 35 4.56 19.66 -6.29
C GLY A 35 3.12 19.52 -6.79
N ASN A 36 2.45 18.41 -6.50
CA ASN A 36 1.07 18.17 -6.89
C ASN A 36 0.11 18.84 -5.90
N ARG A 37 0.09 20.19 -5.89
CA ARG A 37 -0.60 21.00 -4.88
C ARG A 37 -2.14 21.03 -5.01
N GLU A 38 -2.70 20.49 -6.09
CA GLU A 38 -4.16 20.32 -6.24
C GLU A 38 -4.80 19.51 -5.09
N HIS A 39 -3.96 18.73 -4.39
CA HIS A 39 -4.35 17.84 -3.30
C HIS A 39 -4.49 18.52 -1.93
N LEU A 40 -4.07 19.78 -1.75
CA LEU A 40 -4.17 20.50 -0.47
C LEU A 40 -5.51 21.24 -0.32
N GLY A 41 -6.60 20.50 -0.18
CA GLY A 41 -7.88 21.04 0.26
C GLY A 41 -8.05 20.98 1.77
N LEU A 42 -9.01 21.74 2.33
CA LEU A 42 -9.41 21.62 3.73
C LEU A 42 -9.85 20.19 4.09
N ALA A 43 -10.54 19.52 3.16
CA ALA A 43 -10.91 18.11 3.29
C ALA A 43 -9.68 17.20 3.37
N SER A 44 -8.64 17.47 2.57
CA SER A 44 -7.44 16.66 2.60
C SER A 44 -6.66 16.81 3.90
N MET A 45 -6.58 18.04 4.41
CA MET A 45 -5.93 18.34 5.68
C MET A 45 -6.67 17.69 6.85
N SER A 46 -8.00 17.79 6.90
CA SER A 46 -8.78 17.14 7.95
C SER A 46 -8.68 15.62 7.86
N GLY A 47 -8.67 15.04 6.64
CA GLY A 47 -8.43 13.62 6.43
C GLY A 47 -7.07 13.16 6.97
N LEU A 48 -6.00 13.92 6.70
CA LEU A 48 -4.66 13.64 7.22
C LEU A 48 -4.62 13.67 8.76
N LEU A 49 -5.26 14.67 9.38
CA LEU A 49 -5.33 14.77 10.85
C LEU A 49 -6.10 13.61 11.47
N VAL A 50 -7.28 13.27 10.91
CA VAL A 50 -8.08 12.12 11.37
C VAL A 50 -7.31 10.82 11.23
N GLY A 51 -6.62 10.63 10.10
CA GLY A 51 -5.79 9.47 9.86
C GLY A 51 -4.61 9.37 10.84
N LEU A 52 -3.94 10.49 11.14
CA LEU A 52 -2.86 10.55 12.13
C LEU A 52 -3.33 10.16 13.53
N VAL A 53 -4.49 10.65 13.95
CA VAL A 53 -5.12 10.23 15.22
C VAL A 53 -5.42 8.73 15.21
N GLY A 54 -5.87 8.19 14.07
CA GLY A 54 -6.08 6.75 13.90
C GLY A 54 -4.80 5.94 14.08
N VAL A 55 -3.68 6.35 13.48
CA VAL A 55 -2.37 5.71 13.66
C VAL A 55 -1.93 5.78 15.13
N ALA A 56 -2.08 6.94 15.78
CA ALA A 56 -1.74 7.09 17.20
C ALA A 56 -2.57 6.16 18.10
N LEU A 57 -3.83 5.90 17.78
CA LEU A 57 -4.68 4.96 18.50
C LEU A 57 -4.31 3.49 18.23
N ILE A 58 -3.89 3.15 17.02
CA ILE A 58 -3.41 1.80 16.67
C ILE A 58 -2.15 1.46 17.47
N VAL A 59 -1.18 2.36 17.49
CA VAL A 59 0.06 2.21 18.28
C VAL A 59 -0.25 2.27 19.78
N GLY A 60 -1.28 3.03 20.16
CA GLY A 60 -1.61 3.34 21.54
C GLY A 60 -0.68 4.40 22.14
N PHE A 61 -1.01 4.87 23.34
CA PHE A 61 -0.13 5.74 24.13
C PHE A 61 1.03 4.99 24.81
N ASP A 62 1.10 3.67 24.66
CA ASP A 62 2.09 2.84 25.33
C ASP A 62 3.30 2.56 24.44
N LEU A 63 4.02 3.63 24.07
CA LEU A 63 5.32 3.60 23.38
C LEU A 63 6.41 2.84 24.18
N ARG A 64 6.10 2.35 25.38
CA ARG A 64 7.00 1.53 26.21
C ARG A 64 6.80 0.03 26.00
N ALA A 65 5.66 -0.39 25.45
CA ALA A 65 5.34 -1.81 25.20
C ALA A 65 5.61 -2.27 23.76
N SER A 66 5.71 -1.34 22.82
CA SER A 66 6.03 -1.62 21.42
C SER A 66 7.51 -1.37 21.14
N ASP A 67 8.17 -2.27 20.42
CA ASP A 67 9.56 -2.05 19.97
C ASP A 67 9.60 -0.82 19.05
N ALA A 68 10.18 0.27 19.56
CA ALA A 68 10.30 1.53 18.83
C ALA A 68 11.05 1.35 17.50
N THR A 69 11.97 0.38 17.45
CA THR A 69 12.70 0.02 16.23
C THR A 69 11.74 -0.52 15.17
N ALA A 70 10.89 -1.49 15.53
CA ALA A 70 9.89 -2.06 14.64
C ALA A 70 8.89 -1.01 14.15
N LEU A 71 8.49 -0.06 15.00
CA LEU A 71 7.62 1.06 14.59
C LEU A 71 8.29 1.97 13.55
N VAL A 72 9.57 2.29 13.73
CA VAL A 72 10.34 3.06 12.74
C VAL A 72 10.49 2.29 11.44
N GLU A 73 10.78 0.99 11.51
CA GLU A 73 10.87 0.11 10.34
C GLU A 73 9.55 0.09 9.56
N ILE A 74 8.41 -0.04 10.23
CA ILE A 74 7.09 0.03 9.59
C ILE A 74 6.83 1.41 9.00
N ALA A 75 7.20 2.50 9.68
CA ALA A 75 7.08 3.84 9.11
C ALA A 75 7.88 3.98 7.80
N LEU A 76 9.10 3.43 7.74
CA LEU A 76 9.90 3.37 6.51
C LEU A 76 9.23 2.51 5.43
N VAL A 77 8.61 1.40 5.80
CA VAL A 77 7.82 0.57 4.86
C VAL A 77 6.66 1.36 4.28
N VAL A 78 5.89 2.06 5.11
CA VAL A 78 4.73 2.87 4.69
C VAL A 78 5.18 3.98 3.72
N VAL A 79 6.29 4.66 4.01
CA VAL A 79 6.88 5.66 3.12
C VAL A 79 7.32 5.02 1.79
N GLY A 80 8.05 3.90 1.83
CA GLY A 80 8.49 3.19 0.63
C GLY A 80 7.33 2.70 -0.24
N TYR A 81 6.28 2.17 0.37
CA TYR A 81 5.05 1.72 -0.31
C TYR A 81 4.25 2.88 -0.90
N SER A 82 4.38 4.07 -0.32
CA SER A 82 3.74 5.29 -0.85
C SER A 82 4.54 5.91 -2.01
N LEU A 83 5.87 5.80 -1.98
CA LEU A 83 6.75 6.31 -3.03
C LEU A 83 6.57 5.57 -4.36
N GLY A 84 6.40 4.24 -4.33
CA GLY A 84 6.25 3.41 -5.53
C GLY A 84 5.12 3.90 -6.46
N PRO A 85 3.86 3.98 -5.99
CA PRO A 85 2.74 4.54 -6.75
C PRO A 85 2.95 6.00 -7.18
N ALA A 86 3.61 6.83 -6.35
CA ALA A 86 3.90 8.22 -6.69
C ALA A 86 4.88 8.34 -7.88
N ILE A 87 5.94 7.51 -7.89
CA ILE A 87 6.89 7.42 -9.00
C ILE A 87 6.20 6.85 -10.24
N LEU A 88 5.43 5.77 -10.08
CA LEU A 88 4.69 5.14 -11.17
C LEU A 88 3.75 6.13 -11.87
N SER A 89 2.94 6.85 -11.08
CA SER A 89 2.01 7.85 -11.61
C SER A 89 2.69 9.04 -12.28
N ARG A 90 3.92 9.37 -11.88
CA ARG A 90 4.63 10.57 -12.38
C ARG A 90 5.49 10.28 -13.61
N TYR A 91 6.12 9.11 -13.67
CA TYR A 91 7.16 8.80 -14.66
C TYR A 91 6.82 7.62 -15.56
N LEU A 92 5.86 6.77 -15.19
CA LEU A 92 5.60 5.49 -15.85
C LEU A 92 4.11 5.27 -16.17
N SER A 93 3.32 6.35 -16.25
CA SER A 93 1.87 6.28 -16.51
C SER A 93 1.52 5.67 -17.87
N ASP A 94 2.42 5.77 -18.84
CA ASP A 94 2.20 5.31 -20.22
C ASP A 94 2.69 3.87 -20.46
N VAL A 95 3.28 3.23 -19.44
CA VAL A 95 3.82 1.87 -19.55
C VAL A 95 2.79 0.86 -19.03
N PRO A 96 2.58 -0.28 -19.71
CA PRO A 96 1.68 -1.32 -19.23
C PRO A 96 2.03 -1.79 -17.81
N SER A 97 1.05 -1.85 -16.91
CA SER A 97 1.28 -2.16 -15.49
C SER A 97 1.93 -3.53 -15.26
N VAL A 98 1.62 -4.52 -16.12
CA VAL A 98 2.24 -5.85 -16.09
C VAL A 98 3.76 -5.77 -16.33
N THR A 99 4.19 -4.92 -17.26
CA THR A 99 5.60 -4.72 -17.58
C THR A 99 6.32 -4.04 -16.41
N VAL A 100 5.72 -3.00 -15.84
CA VAL A 100 6.29 -2.29 -14.69
C VAL A 100 6.48 -3.25 -13.52
N ILE A 101 5.44 -4.03 -13.16
CA ILE A 101 5.50 -4.96 -12.03
C ILE A 101 6.48 -6.10 -12.30
N GLY A 102 6.50 -6.66 -13.52
CA GLY A 102 7.45 -7.71 -13.90
C GLY A 102 8.91 -7.26 -13.78
N ILE A 103 9.23 -6.06 -14.29
CA ILE A 103 10.58 -5.48 -14.15
C ILE A 103 10.88 -5.16 -12.68
N ALA A 104 9.95 -4.57 -11.94
CA ALA A 104 10.15 -4.25 -10.53
C ALA A 104 10.44 -5.50 -9.68
N LEU A 105 9.70 -6.60 -9.89
CA LEU A 105 9.94 -7.88 -9.24
C LEU A 105 11.30 -8.47 -9.64
N THR A 106 11.67 -8.38 -10.92
CA THR A 106 12.98 -8.86 -11.41
C THR A 106 14.12 -8.08 -10.78
N LEU A 107 14.05 -6.74 -10.77
CA LEU A 107 15.05 -5.90 -10.12
C LEU A 107 15.11 -6.15 -8.62
N CYS A 108 13.96 -6.39 -7.97
CA CYS A 108 13.93 -6.73 -6.55
C CYS A 108 14.62 -8.08 -6.29
N ALA A 109 14.33 -9.10 -7.10
CA ALA A 109 15.00 -10.40 -7.00
C ALA A 109 16.52 -10.29 -7.19
N LEU A 110 16.97 -9.52 -8.20
CA LEU A 110 18.39 -9.28 -8.45
C LEU A 110 19.06 -8.49 -7.31
N ALA A 111 18.37 -7.48 -6.76
CA ALA A 111 18.91 -6.70 -5.64
C ALA A 111 19.07 -7.52 -4.37
N TYR A 112 18.17 -8.48 -4.13
CA TYR A 112 18.23 -9.37 -2.95
C TYR A 112 19.11 -10.62 -3.18
N ALA A 113 19.41 -10.98 -4.43
CA ALA A 113 20.20 -12.18 -4.75
C ALA A 113 21.58 -12.22 -4.05
N PRO A 114 22.37 -11.13 -3.96
CA PRO A 114 23.63 -11.15 -3.22
C PRO A 114 23.43 -11.42 -1.73
N ALA A 115 22.46 -10.78 -1.10
CA ALA A 115 22.16 -10.99 0.32
C ALA A 115 21.71 -12.44 0.58
N ALA A 116 20.86 -12.98 -0.29
CA ALA A 116 20.44 -14.38 -0.24
C ALA A 116 21.62 -15.36 -0.42
N ALA A 117 22.58 -15.03 -1.28
CA ALA A 117 23.80 -15.82 -1.46
C ALA A 117 24.73 -15.76 -0.24
N LEU A 118 24.87 -14.60 0.40
CA LEU A 118 25.68 -14.43 1.61
C LEU A 118 25.06 -15.13 2.82
N GLN A 119 23.74 -15.16 2.92
CA GLN A 119 22.99 -15.79 4.01
C GLN A 119 22.48 -17.18 3.64
N TRP A 120 23.19 -17.87 2.73
CA TRP A 120 22.76 -19.18 2.26
C TRP A 120 22.61 -20.15 3.43
N PRO A 121 21.45 -20.83 3.56
CA PRO A 121 21.21 -21.66 4.72
C PRO A 121 22.15 -22.87 4.72
N HIS A 122 22.71 -23.20 5.90
CA HIS A 122 23.60 -24.35 6.08
C HIS A 122 22.90 -25.70 5.93
N ALA A 123 21.57 -25.73 6.00
CA ALA A 123 20.73 -26.90 5.79
C ALA A 123 19.55 -26.53 4.88
N ILE A 124 19.09 -27.51 4.10
CA ILE A 124 17.91 -27.32 3.25
C ILE A 124 16.69 -27.11 4.16
N PRO A 125 15.89 -26.03 3.96
CA PRO A 125 14.66 -25.82 4.72
C PRO A 125 13.70 -27.01 4.59
N SER A 126 12.84 -27.19 5.59
CA SER A 126 11.84 -28.27 5.54
C SER A 126 10.91 -28.12 4.34
N LEU A 127 10.32 -29.24 3.88
CA LEU A 127 9.38 -29.22 2.77
C LEU A 127 8.16 -28.32 3.04
N SER A 128 7.79 -28.16 4.32
CA SER A 128 6.73 -27.22 4.73
C SER A 128 7.13 -25.77 4.47
N VAL A 129 8.37 -25.37 4.78
CA VAL A 129 8.86 -24.00 4.53
C VAL A 129 8.91 -23.73 3.04
N LEU A 130 9.44 -24.66 2.25
CA LEU A 130 9.48 -24.55 0.79
C LEU A 130 8.07 -24.47 0.20
N GLY A 131 7.13 -25.28 0.71
CA GLY A 131 5.72 -25.24 0.33
C GLY A 131 5.09 -23.87 0.62
N SER A 132 5.30 -23.31 1.81
CA SER A 132 4.79 -21.98 2.17
C SER A 132 5.34 -20.88 1.25
N VAL A 133 6.64 -20.91 0.94
CA VAL A 133 7.26 -19.95 0.01
C VAL A 133 6.69 -20.10 -1.40
N ALA A 134 6.49 -21.33 -1.88
CA ALA A 134 5.91 -21.59 -3.19
C ALA A 134 4.46 -21.08 -3.29
N VAL A 135 3.64 -21.29 -2.25
CA VAL A 135 2.29 -20.74 -2.18
C VAL A 135 2.30 -19.22 -2.22
N LEU A 136 3.18 -18.58 -1.45
CA LEU A 136 3.29 -17.12 -1.43
C LEU A 136 3.70 -16.55 -2.80
N ALA A 137 4.66 -17.18 -3.47
CA ALA A 137 5.15 -16.74 -4.77
C ALA A 137 4.13 -16.97 -5.91
N VAL A 138 3.50 -18.16 -5.96
CA VAL A 138 2.60 -18.51 -7.06
C VAL A 138 1.21 -17.96 -6.81
N LEU A 139 0.59 -18.31 -5.69
CA LEU A 139 -0.82 -17.98 -5.43
C LEU A 139 -0.96 -16.53 -4.97
N CYS A 140 -0.26 -16.14 -3.92
CA CYS A 140 -0.44 -14.82 -3.32
C CYS A 140 0.17 -13.68 -4.14
N THR A 141 1.10 -13.97 -5.07
CA THR A 141 1.79 -12.97 -5.88
C THR A 141 1.42 -13.08 -7.36
N ALA A 142 1.84 -14.14 -8.06
CA ALA A 142 1.64 -14.23 -9.51
C ALA A 142 0.16 -14.29 -9.91
N VAL A 143 -0.61 -15.22 -9.32
CA VAL A 143 -2.05 -15.35 -9.59
C VAL A 143 -2.81 -14.11 -9.13
N ALA A 144 -2.53 -13.61 -7.93
CA ALA A 144 -3.18 -12.40 -7.41
C ALA A 144 -2.99 -11.18 -8.32
N PHE A 145 -1.78 -10.96 -8.87
CA PHE A 145 -1.55 -9.86 -9.82
C PHE A 145 -2.32 -10.05 -11.12
N LEU A 146 -2.36 -11.26 -11.68
CA LEU A 146 -3.13 -11.53 -12.89
C LEU A 146 -4.63 -11.26 -12.67
N LEU A 147 -5.18 -11.71 -11.54
CA LEU A 147 -6.56 -11.44 -11.16
C LEU A 147 -6.79 -9.94 -10.94
N PHE A 148 -5.85 -9.24 -10.31
CA PHE A 148 -5.95 -7.79 -10.11
C PHE A 148 -5.94 -7.03 -11.44
N PHE A 149 -5.12 -7.43 -12.41
CA PHE A 149 -5.15 -6.83 -13.75
C PHE A 149 -6.43 -7.15 -14.52
N ALA A 150 -6.94 -8.37 -14.41
CA ALA A 150 -8.24 -8.73 -14.99
C ALA A 150 -9.37 -7.88 -14.38
N LEU A 151 -9.36 -7.70 -13.06
CA LEU A 151 -10.30 -6.84 -12.35
C LEU A 151 -10.21 -5.38 -12.83
N ILE A 152 -9.00 -4.84 -12.98
CA ILE A 152 -8.80 -3.48 -13.52
C ILE A 152 -9.38 -3.37 -14.94
N ALA A 153 -9.18 -4.39 -15.79
CA ALA A 153 -9.71 -4.39 -17.14
C ALA A 153 -11.25 -4.44 -17.17
N GLU A 154 -11.89 -5.12 -16.21
CA GLU A 154 -13.34 -5.29 -16.16
C GLU A 154 -14.08 -4.10 -15.51
N ILE A 155 -13.60 -3.62 -14.36
CA ILE A 155 -14.30 -2.58 -13.57
C ILE A 155 -13.58 -1.22 -13.54
N GLY A 156 -12.41 -1.13 -14.17
CA GLY A 156 -11.58 0.07 -14.21
C GLY A 156 -10.68 0.24 -12.97
N PRO A 157 -9.57 0.98 -13.11
CA PRO A 157 -8.55 1.11 -12.05
C PRO A 157 -9.08 1.78 -10.79
N VAL A 158 -9.97 2.76 -10.92
CA VAL A 158 -10.56 3.47 -9.77
C VAL A 158 -11.38 2.54 -8.90
N ARG A 159 -12.27 1.71 -9.48
CA ARG A 159 -13.10 0.79 -8.70
C ARG A 159 -12.26 -0.36 -8.13
N ALA A 160 -11.24 -0.81 -8.86
CA ALA A 160 -10.30 -1.81 -8.36
C ALA A 160 -9.55 -1.36 -7.10
N THR A 161 -9.32 -0.05 -6.89
CA THR A 161 -8.65 0.46 -5.67
C THR A 161 -9.40 0.16 -4.37
N VAL A 162 -10.69 -0.17 -4.41
CA VAL A 162 -11.48 -0.55 -3.22
C VAL A 162 -10.82 -1.70 -2.46
N ILE A 163 -10.13 -2.60 -3.16
CA ILE A 163 -9.41 -3.73 -2.55
C ILE A 163 -8.35 -3.27 -1.53
N THR A 164 -7.77 -2.08 -1.72
CA THR A 164 -6.74 -1.55 -0.81
C THR A 164 -7.30 -1.19 0.57
N TYR A 165 -8.61 -0.91 0.68
CA TYR A 165 -9.30 -0.70 1.95
C TYR A 165 -9.74 -2.03 2.61
N VAL A 166 -9.97 -3.06 1.80
CA VAL A 166 -10.37 -4.39 2.28
C VAL A 166 -9.17 -5.17 2.82
N ASN A 167 -7.99 -5.03 2.20
CA ASN A 167 -6.79 -5.79 2.55
C ASN A 167 -6.43 -5.73 4.06
N PRO A 168 -6.35 -4.54 4.71
CA PRO A 168 -5.99 -4.49 6.12
C PRO A 168 -7.05 -5.09 7.05
N ALA A 169 -8.34 -5.01 6.67
CA ALA A 169 -9.42 -5.63 7.43
C ALA A 169 -9.30 -7.16 7.38
N VAL A 170 -9.02 -7.72 6.19
CA VAL A 170 -8.77 -9.16 6.03
C VAL A 170 -7.53 -9.59 6.80
N ALA A 171 -6.45 -8.80 6.76
CA ALA A 171 -5.23 -9.08 7.51
C ALA A 171 -5.49 -9.14 9.03
N ALA A 172 -6.23 -8.17 9.58
CA ALA A 172 -6.60 -8.17 11.00
C ALA A 172 -7.49 -9.38 11.37
N ILE A 173 -8.48 -9.72 10.53
CA ILE A 173 -9.34 -10.89 10.76
C ILE A 173 -8.53 -12.18 10.77
N LEU A 174 -7.61 -12.36 9.82
CA LEU A 174 -6.76 -13.55 9.75
C LEU A 174 -5.76 -13.59 10.90
N GLY A 175 -5.19 -12.46 11.32
CA GLY A 175 -4.32 -12.39 12.50
C GLY A 175 -5.03 -12.88 13.77
N VAL A 176 -6.28 -12.48 13.99
CA VAL A 176 -7.07 -12.93 15.14
C VAL A 176 -7.53 -14.38 14.98
N ALA A 177 -8.09 -14.74 13.82
CA ALA A 177 -8.74 -16.04 13.64
C ALA A 177 -7.75 -17.20 13.44
N VAL A 178 -6.62 -16.94 12.78
CA VAL A 178 -5.65 -17.97 12.40
C VAL A 178 -4.40 -17.93 13.30
N LEU A 179 -3.90 -16.73 13.61
CA LEU A 179 -2.69 -16.56 14.44
C LEU A 179 -3.01 -16.37 15.93
N HIS A 180 -4.30 -16.29 16.30
CA HIS A 180 -4.76 -16.06 17.67
C HIS A 180 -4.17 -14.79 18.30
N GLU A 181 -3.97 -13.75 17.50
CA GLU A 181 -3.43 -12.47 17.96
C GLU A 181 -4.45 -11.67 18.79
N SER A 182 -3.96 -10.96 19.79
CA SER A 182 -4.77 -10.05 20.60
C SER A 182 -5.18 -8.82 19.79
N PHE A 183 -6.48 -8.57 19.68
CA PHE A 183 -7.02 -7.38 19.01
C PHE A 183 -7.63 -6.41 20.02
N THR A 184 -7.04 -5.22 20.13
CA THR A 184 -7.49 -4.22 21.10
C THR A 184 -8.55 -3.31 20.52
N LEU A 185 -9.35 -2.69 21.39
CA LEU A 185 -10.32 -1.69 20.97
C LEU A 185 -9.64 -0.46 20.32
N GLY A 186 -8.43 -0.11 20.75
CA GLY A 186 -7.61 0.95 20.14
C GLY A 186 -7.21 0.63 18.70
N MET A 187 -6.80 -0.61 18.42
CA MET A 187 -6.52 -1.10 17.06
C MET A 187 -7.75 -0.98 16.16
N GLY A 188 -8.92 -1.41 16.65
CA GLY A 188 -10.19 -1.30 15.90
C GLY A 188 -10.61 0.12 15.59
N LEU A 189 -10.66 0.99 16.62
CA LEU A 189 -11.04 2.40 16.43
C LEU A 189 -10.03 3.15 15.56
N GLY A 190 -8.74 2.92 15.80
CA GLY A 190 -7.68 3.56 15.05
C GLY A 190 -7.69 3.13 13.58
N PHE A 191 -7.97 1.86 13.28
CA PHE A 191 -8.14 1.40 11.90
C PHE A 191 -9.31 2.11 11.19
N VAL A 192 -10.47 2.22 11.84
CA VAL A 192 -11.62 2.96 11.30
C VAL A 192 -11.25 4.42 11.01
N LEU A 193 -10.50 5.06 11.90
CA LEU A 193 -10.03 6.44 11.72
C LEU A 193 -9.01 6.56 10.59
N VAL A 194 -8.09 5.61 10.41
CA VAL A 194 -7.15 5.59 9.28
C VAL A 194 -7.89 5.44 7.95
N LEU A 195 -8.90 4.56 7.88
CA LEU A 195 -9.75 4.42 6.69
C LEU A 195 -10.56 5.69 6.41
N ALA A 196 -11.20 6.25 7.44
CA ALA A 196 -11.98 7.49 7.29
C ALA A 196 -11.09 8.67 6.88
N GLY A 197 -9.92 8.81 7.50
CA GLY A 197 -8.95 9.85 7.21
C GLY A 197 -8.36 9.72 5.80
N SER A 198 -7.95 8.51 5.41
CA SER A 198 -7.38 8.25 4.08
C SER A 198 -8.41 8.47 2.98
N THR A 199 -9.64 7.95 3.14
CA THR A 199 -10.70 8.20 2.16
C THR A 199 -10.94 9.69 2.02
N LEU A 200 -11.10 10.43 3.13
CA LEU A 200 -11.29 11.88 3.13
C LEU A 200 -10.12 12.62 2.47
N ALA A 201 -8.88 12.18 2.72
CA ALA A 201 -7.66 12.73 2.13
C ALA A 201 -7.56 12.52 0.62
N THR A 202 -8.06 11.39 0.13
CA THR A 202 -7.99 10.97 -1.28
C THR A 202 -9.23 11.38 -2.10
N ARG A 203 -10.36 11.79 -1.48
CA ARG A 203 -11.65 12.06 -2.18
C ARG A 203 -11.53 13.01 -3.38
N ARG A 204 -10.62 13.98 -3.34
CA ARG A 204 -10.45 14.96 -4.44
C ARG A 204 -9.78 14.33 -5.68
N GLN A 205 -8.96 13.29 -5.50
CA GLN A 205 -8.28 12.56 -6.58
C GLN A 205 -9.27 11.77 -7.44
N ILE A 206 -10.34 11.23 -6.85
CA ILE A 206 -11.32 10.40 -7.55
C ILE A 206 -12.25 11.22 -8.45
N ARG A 207 -12.42 12.53 -8.18
CA ARG A 207 -13.33 13.41 -8.93
C ARG A 207 -12.73 14.05 -10.20
N ALA A 208 -11.44 13.88 -10.47
CA ALA A 208 -10.79 14.47 -11.64
C ALA A 208 -10.48 13.41 -12.71
N PRO A 209 -11.47 12.99 -13.51
CA PRO A 209 -11.18 12.78 -14.94
C PRO A 209 -12.40 12.96 -15.88
N GLU A 210 -12.95 14.17 -16.06
CA GLU A 210 -13.97 14.36 -17.13
C GLU A 210 -13.98 15.73 -17.83
N ALA A 211 -13.56 16.81 -17.17
CA ALA A 211 -13.62 18.15 -17.78
C ALA A 211 -12.51 18.43 -18.82
N ALA A 212 -11.42 17.65 -18.85
CA ALA A 212 -10.24 17.90 -19.69
C ALA A 212 -10.21 17.10 -21.02
N ARG A 213 -11.25 16.30 -21.32
CA ARG A 213 -11.35 15.50 -22.56
C ARG A 213 -12.42 16.00 -23.52
N ARG A 214 -12.70 17.31 -23.58
CA ARG A 214 -13.37 17.86 -24.76
C ARG A 214 -12.30 18.11 -25.83
N PRO A 215 -12.30 17.40 -26.97
CA PRO A 215 -11.51 17.83 -28.12
C PRO A 215 -11.91 19.26 -28.49
N PRO A 216 -10.97 20.12 -28.95
CA PRO A 216 -11.35 21.39 -29.53
C PRO A 216 -12.36 21.12 -30.66
N GLU A 217 -13.53 21.73 -30.54
CA GLU A 217 -14.57 21.71 -31.55
C GLU A 217 -13.97 22.32 -32.83
N VAL A 218 -13.67 21.48 -33.82
CA VAL A 218 -13.19 21.92 -35.12
C VAL A 218 -14.34 22.66 -35.77
N GLN A 219 -14.26 24.00 -35.78
CA GLN A 219 -15.18 24.85 -36.54
C GLN A 219 -15.03 24.52 -38.04
N PRO A 220 -16.07 23.98 -38.71
CA PRO A 220 -16.04 23.82 -40.15
C PRO A 220 -16.35 25.18 -40.77
N GLY A 221 -15.33 25.93 -41.20
CA GLY A 221 -15.60 27.26 -41.74
C GLY A 221 -14.46 28.10 -42.33
N GLU A 222 -13.27 27.55 -42.60
CA GLU A 222 -12.25 28.28 -43.36
C GLU A 222 -11.63 27.40 -44.46
N ALA A 223 -12.50 26.90 -45.33
CA ALA A 223 -12.09 26.48 -46.66
C ALA A 223 -12.80 27.38 -47.68
N LEU A 224 -11.96 28.15 -48.40
CA LEU A 224 -12.21 29.01 -49.57
C LEU A 224 -12.52 30.48 -49.28
#